data_AF-A0A7C1XF96-F1
#
_entry.id   AF-A0A7C1XF96-F1
#
_cell.length_a   1.000
_cell.length_b   1.000
_cell.length_c   1.000
_cell.angle_alpha   90.00
_cell.angle_beta   90.00
_cell.angle_gamma   90.00
#
_symmetry.space_group_name_H-M   'P 1'
#
loop_
_entity.id
_entity.type
_entity.pdbx_description
1 polymer ?
#
loop_
_entity_poly.entity_id
_entity_poly.type
_entity_poly.pdbx_seq_one_letter_code
_entity_poly.pdbx_strand_id
1 'polypeptide(L)'
;MRALGVAVLIDDFGAGYSSLGYLKRLPVRGLKLDRELIRDIERDRASEAVIRSVLELARALGLSVTAEGIENAQQEELLRQLGCDYGQGFWLGRPVPPEAILPLLR
;
A
#
# COMPACT_ATOMS: atom_id res chain seq x y z
N MET A 1 10.23 0.66 -20.05
CA MET A 1 9.87 1.41 -18.82
C MET A 1 11.01 1.47 -17.81
N ARG A 2 11.57 0.37 -17.33
CA ARG A 2 12.70 0.41 -16.38
C ARG A 2 13.96 1.10 -16.93
N ALA A 3 14.30 0.83 -18.20
CA ALA A 3 15.39 1.52 -18.90
C ALA A 3 15.13 3.03 -19.12
N LEU A 4 13.91 3.50 -18.88
CA LEU A 4 13.51 4.91 -18.96
C LEU A 4 13.47 5.58 -17.58
N GLY A 5 13.88 4.89 -16.51
CA GLY A 5 13.82 5.42 -15.13
C GLY A 5 12.42 5.41 -14.50
N VAL A 6 11.42 4.82 -15.16
CA VAL A 6 10.02 4.78 -14.67
C VAL A 6 9.83 3.58 -13.74
N ALA A 7 9.34 3.85 -12.53
CA ALA A 7 8.91 2.82 -11.58
C ALA A 7 7.51 2.31 -11.94
N VAL A 8 7.30 1.00 -11.80
CA VAL A 8 6.01 0.34 -12.01
C VAL A 8 5.59 -0.33 -10.71
N LEU A 9 4.37 -0.06 -10.28
CA LEU A 9 3.75 -0.67 -9.11
C LEU A 9 2.57 -1.55 -9.55
N ILE A 10 2.28 -2.58 -8.77
CA ILE A 10 1.06 -3.38 -8.91
C ILE A 10 -0.06 -2.68 -8.16
N ASP A 11 -1.20 -2.46 -8.79
CA ASP A 11 -2.38 -1.86 -8.17
C ASP A 11 -3.36 -2.95 -7.67
N ASP A 12 -4.25 -2.57 -6.75
CA ASP A 12 -5.32 -3.41 -6.21
C ASP A 12 -4.85 -4.79 -5.67
N PHE A 13 -3.66 -4.85 -5.06
CA PHE A 13 -3.15 -6.11 -4.51
C PHE A 13 -4.03 -6.54 -3.34
N GLY A 14 -4.67 -7.70 -3.49
CA GLY A 14 -5.60 -8.27 -2.50
C GLY A 14 -7.07 -8.30 -2.92
N ALA A 15 -7.48 -7.56 -3.97
CA ALA A 15 -8.87 -7.54 -4.45
C ALA A 15 -9.28 -8.78 -5.29
N GLY A 16 -8.41 -9.79 -5.43
CA GLY A 16 -8.66 -10.97 -6.28
C GLY A 16 -7.44 -11.89 -6.46
N TYR A 17 -7.33 -12.57 -7.62
CA TYR A 17 -6.23 -13.49 -7.99
C TYR A 17 -4.89 -12.76 -8.22
N SER A 18 -4.33 -12.18 -7.16
CA SER A 18 -2.95 -11.71 -7.13
C SER A 18 -2.03 -12.89 -6.82
N SER A 19 -1.60 -13.62 -7.84
CA SER A 19 -0.74 -14.79 -7.64
C SER A 19 0.66 -14.34 -7.20
N LEU A 20 0.98 -14.60 -5.93
CA LEU A 20 2.29 -14.40 -5.29
C LEU A 20 3.44 -14.98 -6.14
N GLY A 21 3.18 -16.04 -6.90
CA GLY A 21 4.15 -16.66 -7.79
C GLY A 21 4.61 -15.77 -8.96
N TYR A 22 3.80 -14.81 -9.40
CA TYR A 22 4.20 -13.85 -10.44
C TYR A 22 5.01 -12.69 -9.87
N LEU A 23 4.80 -12.31 -8.61
CA LEU A 23 5.49 -11.17 -7.97
C LEU A 23 7.02 -11.28 -8.09
N LYS A 24 7.57 -12.49 -7.93
CA LYS A 24 9.01 -12.77 -8.03
C LYS A 24 9.61 -12.50 -9.42
N ARG A 25 8.81 -12.63 -10.48
CA ARG A 25 9.27 -12.52 -11.87
C ARG A 25 8.88 -11.20 -12.52
N LEU A 26 7.87 -10.54 -11.97
CA LEU A 26 7.43 -9.26 -12.47
C LEU A 26 8.48 -8.21 -12.14
N PRO A 27 8.92 -7.43 -13.12
CA PRO A 27 9.92 -6.45 -12.87
C PRO A 27 9.10 -5.22 -12.39
N VAL A 28 8.78 -5.17 -11.10
CA VAL A 28 8.06 -4.07 -10.43
C VAL A 28 8.89 -3.51 -9.29
N ARG A 29 8.56 -2.31 -8.81
CA ARG A 29 9.25 -1.66 -7.67
C ARG A 29 8.43 -1.71 -6.40
N GLY A 30 7.12 -1.96 -6.51
CA GLY A 30 6.24 -2.00 -5.36
C GLY A 30 4.85 -2.51 -5.71
N LEU A 31 3.99 -2.53 -4.69
CA LEU A 31 2.58 -2.88 -4.80
C LEU A 31 1.74 -1.96 -3.91
N LYS A 32 0.47 -1.78 -4.28
CA LYS A 32 -0.51 -1.05 -3.49
C LYS A 32 -1.51 -2.05 -2.90
N LEU A 33 -1.70 -2.02 -1.58
CA LEU A 33 -2.70 -2.84 -0.88
C LEU A 33 -4.05 -2.19 -1.04
N ASP A 34 -5.02 -2.92 -1.58
CA ASP A 34 -6.36 -2.42 -1.77
C ASP A 34 -7.03 -2.06 -0.43
N ARG A 35 -7.89 -1.05 -0.47
CA ARG A 35 -8.65 -0.55 0.70
C ARG A 35 -9.49 -1.62 1.39
N GLU A 36 -9.93 -2.66 0.69
CA GLU A 36 -10.69 -3.75 1.30
C GLU A 36 -9.85 -4.55 2.31
N LEU A 37 -8.54 -4.67 2.10
CA LEU A 37 -7.64 -5.26 3.10
C LEU A 37 -7.47 -4.34 4.31
N ILE A 38 -7.46 -3.03 4.09
CA ILE A 38 -7.19 -2.03 5.15
C ILE A 38 -8.41 -1.77 6.04
N ARG A 39 -9.62 -1.84 5.49
CA ARG A 39 -10.88 -1.38 6.12
C ARG A 39 -11.07 -1.80 7.59
N ASP A 40 -10.76 -3.06 7.91
CA ASP A 40 -11.02 -3.65 9.22
C ASP A 40 -9.75 -4.16 9.93
N ILE A 41 -8.56 -3.68 9.52
CA ILE A 41 -7.26 -4.17 10.02
C ILE A 41 -7.12 -4.06 11.55
N GLU A 42 -7.74 -3.06 12.17
CA GLU A 42 -7.71 -2.85 13.63
C GLU A 42 -8.62 -3.81 14.43
N ARG A 43 -9.53 -4.52 13.75
CA ARG A 43 -10.57 -5.37 14.38
C ARG A 43 -10.49 -6.82 13.95
N ASP A 44 -9.96 -7.09 12.77
CA ASP A 44 -9.82 -8.44 12.22
C ASP A 44 -8.37 -8.90 12.22
N ARG A 45 -8.07 -9.83 13.13
CA ARG A 45 -6.76 -10.46 13.26
C ARG A 45 -6.35 -11.23 12.00
N ALA A 46 -7.30 -11.73 11.20
CA ALA A 46 -6.98 -12.40 9.95
C ALA A 46 -6.48 -11.39 8.90
N SER A 47 -7.17 -10.26 8.75
CA SER A 47 -6.73 -9.14 7.89
C SER A 47 -5.35 -8.61 8.31
N GLU A 48 -5.11 -8.38 9.61
CA GLU A 48 -3.79 -7.97 10.11
C GLU A 48 -2.70 -9.00 9.76
N ALA A 49 -2.96 -10.30 9.97
CA ALA A 49 -2.00 -11.36 9.68
C ALA A 49 -1.67 -11.46 8.19
N VAL A 50 -2.66 -11.29 7.32
CA VAL A 50 -2.46 -11.24 5.86
C VAL A 50 -1.59 -10.06 5.48
N ILE A 51 -1.93 -8.85 5.96
CA ILE A 51 -1.15 -7.63 5.66
C ILE A 51 0.29 -7.77 6.14
N ARG A 52 0.50 -8.25 7.38
CA ARG A 52 1.84 -8.52 7.91
C ARG A 52 2.64 -9.46 7.00
N SER A 53 2.03 -10.55 6.56
CA SER A 53 2.68 -11.53 5.67
C SER A 53 3.04 -10.92 4.31
N VAL A 54 2.16 -10.06 3.76
CA VAL A 54 2.44 -9.36 2.49
C VAL A 54 3.57 -8.35 2.64
N LEU A 55 3.60 -7.59 3.75
CA LEU A 55 4.67 -6.64 4.04
C LEU A 55 6.04 -7.34 4.20
N GLU A 56 6.06 -8.49 4.88
CA GLU A 56 7.27 -9.31 5.02
C GLU A 56 7.75 -9.84 3.66
N LEU A 57 6.83 -10.35 2.83
CA LEU A 57 7.16 -10.82 1.49
C LEU A 57 7.70 -9.70 0.60
N ALA A 58 7.04 -8.54 0.59
CA ALA A 58 7.45 -7.39 -0.21
C ALA A 58 8.86 -6.95 0.18
N ARG A 59 9.15 -6.88 1.49
CA ARG A 59 10.48 -6.57 2.03
C ARG A 59 11.52 -7.58 1.58
N ALA A 60 11.22 -8.88 1.63
CA ALA A 60 12.12 -9.94 1.17
C ALA A 60 12.40 -9.88 -0.35
N LEU A 61 11.47 -9.33 -1.13
CA LEU A 61 11.60 -9.12 -2.58
C LEU A 61 12.17 -7.74 -2.95
N GLY A 62 12.46 -6.87 -1.98
CA GLY A 62 12.92 -5.51 -2.22
C GLY A 62 11.86 -4.61 -2.86
N LEU A 63 10.59 -4.88 -2.60
CA LEU A 63 9.43 -4.13 -3.10
C LEU A 63 8.90 -3.18 -2.03
N SER A 64 8.56 -1.95 -2.41
CA SER A 64 7.85 -1.02 -1.53
C SER A 64 6.35 -1.29 -1.49
N VAL A 65 5.70 -0.99 -0.38
CA VAL A 65 4.25 -1.15 -0.21
C VAL A 65 3.57 0.18 0.10
N THR A 66 2.49 0.46 -0.62
CA THR A 66 1.57 1.57 -0.31
C THR A 66 0.24 1.01 0.19
N ALA A 67 -0.21 1.39 1.38
CA ALA A 67 -1.54 1.04 1.86
C ALA A 67 -2.58 2.08 1.42
N GLU A 68 -3.70 1.64 0.84
CA GLU A 68 -4.79 2.51 0.39
C GLU A 68 -6.01 2.46 1.30
N GLY A 69 -6.74 3.57 1.37
CA GLY A 69 -7.98 3.63 2.15
C GLY A 69 -7.77 3.77 3.65
N ILE A 70 -6.71 4.46 4.08
CA ILE A 70 -6.52 4.84 5.49
C ILE A 70 -7.56 5.91 5.87
N GLU A 71 -8.52 5.55 6.72
CA GLU A 71 -9.66 6.38 7.12
C GLU A 71 -9.58 6.85 8.57
N ASN A 72 -8.69 6.28 9.39
CA ASN A 72 -8.52 6.70 10.79
C ASN A 72 -7.07 6.56 11.30
N ALA A 73 -6.81 7.16 12.47
CA ALA A 73 -5.49 7.15 13.12
C ALA A 73 -5.01 5.75 13.55
N GLN A 74 -5.94 4.86 13.92
CA GLN A 74 -5.59 3.51 14.39
C GLN A 74 -5.05 2.66 13.23
N GLN A 75 -5.65 2.79 12.05
CA GLN A 75 -5.18 2.16 10.81
C GLN A 75 -3.78 2.67 10.43
N GLU A 76 -3.58 4.00 10.45
CA GLU A 76 -2.26 4.59 10.15
C GLU A 76 -1.19 4.07 11.10
N GLU A 77 -1.44 4.13 12.41
CA GLU A 77 -0.48 3.72 13.43
C GLU A 77 -0.16 2.23 13.32
N LEU A 78 -1.17 1.38 13.13
CA LEU A 78 -0.95 -0.06 12.95
C LEU A 78 -0.12 -0.35 11.70
N LEU A 79 -0.45 0.26 10.55
CA LEU A 79 0.32 0.09 9.31
C LEU A 79 1.77 0.57 9.45
N ARG A 80 2.00 1.68 10.17
CA ARG A 80 3.33 2.19 10.49
C ARG A 80 4.11 1.19 11.36
N GLN A 81 3.48 0.63 12.39
CA GLN A 81 4.10 -0.39 13.27
C GLN A 81 4.41 -1.70 12.54
N LEU A 82 3.57 -2.10 11.60
CA LEU A 82 3.82 -3.24 10.71
C LEU A 82 4.94 -2.95 9.67
N GLY A 83 5.39 -1.70 9.59
CA GLY A 83 6.47 -1.27 8.72
C GLY A 83 6.05 -1.16 7.26
N CYS A 84 4.84 -0.68 7.00
CA CYS A 84 4.40 -0.23 5.68
C CYS A 84 5.16 1.05 5.27
N ASP A 85 5.58 1.15 3.99
CA ASP A 85 6.44 2.25 3.54
C ASP A 85 5.66 3.54 3.27
N TYR A 86 4.47 3.42 2.68
CA TYR A 86 3.65 4.56 2.26
C TYR A 86 2.17 4.33 2.60
N GLY A 87 1.43 5.41 2.79
CA GLY A 87 -0.01 5.39 3.05
C GLY A 87 -0.76 6.43 2.25
N GLN A 88 -1.97 6.09 1.84
CA GLN A 88 -2.94 6.99 1.21
C GLN A 88 -4.32 6.75 1.80
N GLY A 89 -5.05 7.82 2.10
CA GLY A 89 -6.45 7.74 2.50
C GLY A 89 -6.99 9.06 3.03
N PHE A 90 -8.30 9.12 3.25
CA PHE A 90 -8.98 10.35 3.65
C PHE A 90 -8.54 10.87 5.03
N TRP A 91 -7.99 10.01 5.88
CA TRP A 91 -7.34 10.41 7.13
C TRP A 91 -6.09 11.28 6.88
N LEU A 92 -5.28 10.91 5.89
CA LEU A 92 -4.02 11.59 5.56
C LEU A 92 -4.25 12.82 4.67
N GLY A 93 -5.24 12.74 3.77
CA GLY A 93 -5.58 13.81 2.85
C GLY A 93 -6.60 13.35 1.83
N ARG A 94 -7.60 14.18 1.54
CA ARG A 94 -8.56 13.91 0.48
C ARG A 94 -7.96 14.24 -0.88
N PRO A 95 -8.40 13.57 -1.98
CA PRO A 95 -8.11 14.03 -3.33
C PRO A 95 -8.57 15.48 -3.48
N VAL A 96 -7.71 16.31 -4.04
CA VAL A 96 -7.96 17.73 -4.26
C VAL A 96 -7.73 18.11 -5.72
N PRO A 97 -8.36 19.19 -6.21
CA PRO A 97 -8.01 19.78 -7.49
C PRO A 97 -6.53 20.18 -7.57
N PRO A 98 -5.92 20.23 -8.77
CA PRO A 98 -4.50 20.56 -8.94
C PRO A 98 -4.05 21.87 -8.26
N GLU A 99 -4.90 22.89 -8.28
CA GLU A 99 -4.66 24.20 -7.66
C GLU A 99 -4.50 24.14 -6.14
N ALA A 100 -5.02 23.10 -5.50
CA ALA A 100 -4.94 22.87 -4.06
C ALA A 100 -3.77 21.98 -3.64
N ILE A 101 -2.96 21.45 -4.57
CA ILE A 101 -1.81 20.58 -4.24
C ILE A 101 -0.67 21.37 -3.61
N LEU A 102 -0.24 22.48 -4.21
CA LEU A 102 0.93 23.24 -3.75
C LEU A 102 0.85 23.68 -2.28
N PRO A 103 -0.29 24.15 -1.76
CA PRO A 103 -0.43 24.45 -0.34
C PRO A 103 -0.21 23.26 0.61
N LEU A 104 -0.43 22.02 0.16
CA LEU A 104 -0.29 20.79 0.95
C LEU A 104 1.16 20.28 1.02
N LEU A 105 2.04 20.76 0.15
CA LEU A 105 3.44 20.29 0.05
C LEU A 105 4.43 21.12 0.90
N ARG A 106 3.93 21.93 1.84
CA ARG A 106 4.74 22.85 2.65
C ARG A 106 5.34 22.19 3.89
#